data_AF-A0A534XXT0-F1
#
_entry.id   AF-A0A534XXT0-F1
#
_cell.length_a   1.000
_cell.length_b   1.000
_cell.length_c   1.000
_cell.angle_alpha   90.00
_cell.angle_beta   90.00
_cell.angle_gamma   90.00
#
_symmetry.space_group_name_H-M   'P 1'
#
loop_
_entity.id
_entity.type
_entity.pdbx_description
1 polymer ?
#
loop_
_entity_poly.entity_id
_entity_poly.type
_entity_poly.pdbx_seq_one_letter_code
_entity_poly.pdbx_strand_id
1 'polypeptide(L)'
;MSFGRITGLLVMVALPARAYRPFNSTDAAVADIGRVEIELGPLGFLEEGPDRFVVAPSVILNWGVVQRWEVVLEGRHFVRLGSGATQAPRLRVDDNAFSVKAVLREGGLQEKNGPSVAAEVSALLPAIHGDGGAGAEATIIASERWD
;
A
#
# COMPACT_ATOMS: atom_id res chain seq x y z
N MET A 1 -34.51 17.99 54.52
CA MET A 1 -33.77 16.75 54.19
C MET A 1 -33.03 17.02 52.89
N SER A 2 -31.70 17.09 52.92
CA SER A 2 -30.85 17.52 51.80
C SER A 2 -30.44 16.31 50.95
N PHE A 3 -30.74 16.32 49.65
CA PHE A 3 -30.27 15.31 48.70
C PHE A 3 -28.91 15.74 48.13
N GLY A 4 -27.84 15.06 48.53
CA GLY A 4 -26.50 15.28 48.01
C GLY A 4 -26.38 14.82 46.55
N ARG A 5 -25.88 15.69 45.67
CA ARG A 5 -25.54 15.34 44.29
C ARG A 5 -24.14 14.74 44.25
N ILE A 6 -24.02 13.50 43.77
CA ILE A 6 -22.73 12.87 43.47
C ILE A 6 -22.44 13.14 41.99
N THR A 7 -21.40 13.93 41.73
CA THR A 7 -20.87 14.14 40.37
C THR A 7 -19.68 13.21 40.18
N GLY A 8 -19.82 12.21 39.29
CA GLY A 8 -18.73 11.29 38.94
C GLY A 8 -17.96 11.81 37.72
N LEU A 9 -16.64 11.93 37.84
CA LEU A 9 -15.73 12.20 36.72
C LEU A 9 -15.32 10.89 36.07
N LEU A 10 -15.73 10.66 34.82
CA LEU A 10 -15.32 9.51 34.02
C LEU A 10 -14.05 9.89 33.25
N VAL A 11 -12.91 9.32 33.64
CA VAL A 11 -11.64 9.47 32.91
C VAL A 11 -11.51 8.33 31.90
N MET A 12 -11.72 8.64 30.63
CA MET A 12 -11.46 7.70 29.52
C MET A 12 -9.99 7.82 29.13
N VAL A 13 -9.20 6.79 29.42
CA VAL A 13 -7.80 6.71 28.99
C VAL A 13 -7.75 6.10 27.60
N ALA A 14 -7.31 6.87 26.60
CA ALA A 14 -7.06 6.34 25.25
C ALA A 14 -5.82 5.44 25.29
N LEU A 15 -6.00 4.15 25.02
CA LEU A 15 -4.88 3.24 24.79
C LEU A 15 -4.44 3.33 23.33
N PRO A 16 -3.15 3.09 23.02
CA PRO A 16 -2.67 3.06 21.65
C PRO A 16 -3.39 1.94 20.87
N ALA A 17 -4.15 2.33 19.85
CA ALA A 17 -4.76 1.38 18.92
C ALA A 17 -3.65 0.74 18.07
N ARG A 18 -3.49 -0.57 18.19
CA ARG A 18 -2.64 -1.34 17.27
C ARG A 18 -3.51 -1.80 16.11
N ALA A 19 -3.46 -1.06 15.02
CA ALA A 19 -4.10 -1.45 13.77
C ALA A 19 -3.12 -2.31 12.96
N TYR A 20 -3.28 -3.63 13.02
CA TYR A 20 -2.81 -4.47 11.93
C TYR A 20 -3.75 -4.19 10.76
N ARG A 21 -3.24 -3.57 9.69
CA ARG A 21 -4.00 -3.26 8.49
C ARG A 21 -3.65 -4.31 7.42
N PRO A 22 -4.40 -5.42 7.32
CA PRO A 22 -4.13 -6.48 6.35
C PRO A 22 -4.44 -6.06 4.90
N PHE A 23 -4.92 -4.83 4.69
CA PHE A 23 -5.17 -4.26 3.38
C PHE A 23 -4.02 -3.34 3.01
N ASN A 24 -3.30 -3.69 1.94
CA ASN A 24 -2.39 -2.79 1.26
C ASN A 24 -3.22 -1.76 0.47
N SER A 25 -3.78 -0.76 1.17
CA SER A 25 -4.52 0.33 0.55
C SER A 25 -3.71 1.60 0.68
N THR A 26 -3.42 2.21 -0.47
CA THR A 26 -2.88 3.56 -0.56
C THR A 26 -3.94 4.59 -0.13
N ASP A 27 -3.51 5.84 0.06
CA ASP A 27 -4.39 6.97 0.39
C ASP A 27 -4.61 7.86 -0.83
N ALA A 28 -5.35 8.96 -0.65
CA ALA A 28 -5.66 9.90 -1.71
C ALA A 28 -4.57 10.98 -1.92
N ALA A 29 -3.38 10.83 -1.32
CA ALA A 29 -2.23 11.68 -1.63
C ALA A 29 -1.54 11.20 -2.90
N VAL A 30 -0.76 12.11 -3.49
CA VAL A 30 0.12 11.81 -4.62
C VAL A 30 1.46 12.49 -4.37
N ALA A 31 2.54 11.93 -4.91
CA ALA A 31 3.85 12.55 -4.84
C ALA A 31 3.87 13.94 -5.51
N ASP A 32 4.70 14.85 -4.98
CA ASP A 32 4.93 16.17 -5.54
C ASP A 32 5.49 16.12 -6.97
N ILE A 33 5.24 17.16 -7.77
CA ILE A 33 5.71 17.22 -9.17
C ILE A 33 7.24 17.11 -9.24
N GLY A 34 7.71 16.15 -10.03
CA GLY A 34 9.13 15.85 -10.21
C GLY A 34 9.76 15.08 -9.04
N ARG A 35 8.98 14.68 -8.02
CA ARG A 35 9.45 13.82 -6.92
C ARG A 35 9.15 12.36 -7.20
N VAL A 36 10.13 11.52 -6.85
CA VAL A 36 9.99 10.08 -6.84
C VAL A 36 10.09 9.62 -5.40
N GLU A 37 9.09 8.87 -4.96
CA GLU A 37 9.08 8.17 -3.68
C GLU A 37 9.30 6.69 -3.92
N ILE A 38 10.05 6.06 -3.01
CA ILE A 38 10.41 4.65 -3.11
C ILE A 38 10.00 4.00 -1.80
N GLU A 39 9.13 3.00 -1.88
CA GLU A 39 8.73 2.18 -0.74
C GLU A 39 9.33 0.78 -0.87
N LEU A 40 9.85 0.28 0.25
CA LEU A 40 10.44 -1.06 0.34
C LEU A 40 9.63 -1.89 1.32
N GLY A 41 9.07 -2.99 0.84
CA GLY A 41 8.40 -3.98 1.67
C GLY A 41 9.37 -4.71 2.59
N PRO A 42 8.85 -5.41 3.62
CA PRO A 42 9.69 -6.19 4.52
C PRO A 42 10.35 -7.37 3.79
N LEU A 43 11.56 -7.70 4.21
CA LEU A 43 12.17 -9.01 3.92
C LEU A 43 11.41 -10.10 4.68
N GLY A 44 11.09 -11.19 3.99
CA GLY A 44 10.34 -12.32 4.56
C GLY A 44 10.96 -13.67 4.22
N PHE A 45 10.57 -14.68 4.99
CA PHE A 45 10.81 -16.09 4.66
C PHE A 45 9.47 -16.75 4.37
N LEU A 46 9.41 -17.47 3.25
CA LEU A 46 8.22 -18.21 2.83
C LEU A 46 8.60 -19.67 2.59
N GLU A 47 7.79 -20.60 3.08
CA GLU A 47 7.90 -22.03 2.81
C GLU A 47 6.62 -22.46 2.10
N GLU A 48 6.75 -22.98 0.88
CA GLU A 48 5.64 -23.39 0.02
C GLU A 48 5.90 -24.83 -0.45
N GLY A 49 5.22 -25.78 0.20
CA GLY A 49 5.50 -27.21 0.00
C GLY A 49 6.95 -27.56 0.36
N PRO A 50 7.72 -28.23 -0.52
CA PRO A 50 9.14 -28.52 -0.28
C PRO A 50 10.06 -27.31 -0.54
N ASP A 51 9.55 -26.21 -1.10
CA ASP A 51 10.35 -25.07 -1.50
C ASP A 51 10.44 -24.00 -0.41
N ARG A 52 11.60 -23.37 -0.31
CA ARG A 52 11.87 -22.25 0.61
C ARG A 52 12.28 -21.03 -0.19
N PHE A 53 11.76 -19.87 0.17
CA PHE A 53 12.01 -18.61 -0.49
C PHE A 53 12.38 -17.54 0.53
N VAL A 54 13.29 -16.65 0.15
CA VAL A 54 13.33 -15.30 0.70
C VAL A 54 12.36 -14.49 -0.14
N VAL A 55 11.34 -13.96 0.50
CA VAL A 55 10.53 -12.87 -0.07
C VAL A 55 11.43 -11.64 0.00
N ALA A 56 11.95 -11.23 -1.15
CA ALA A 56 12.69 -9.98 -1.26
C ALA A 56 11.71 -8.81 -1.10
N PRO A 57 12.20 -7.60 -0.72
CA PRO A 57 11.35 -6.44 -0.48
C PRO A 57 10.50 -6.18 -1.72
N SER A 58 9.19 -5.98 -1.55
CA SER A 58 8.41 -5.34 -2.61
C SER A 58 8.97 -3.95 -2.86
N VAL A 59 8.95 -3.51 -4.11
CA VAL A 59 9.36 -2.15 -4.47
C VAL A 59 8.15 -1.45 -5.06
N ILE A 60 7.80 -0.28 -4.53
CA ILE A 60 6.79 0.61 -5.09
C ILE A 60 7.47 1.94 -5.39
N LEU A 61 7.30 2.43 -6.61
CA LEU A 61 7.80 3.71 -7.08
C LEU A 61 6.62 4.61 -7.39
N ASN A 62 6.46 5.70 -6.64
CA ASN A 62 5.46 6.73 -6.91
C ASN A 62 6.15 7.94 -7.52
N TRP A 63 5.73 8.38 -8.71
CA TRP A 63 6.31 9.54 -9.39
C TRP A 63 5.25 10.60 -9.68
N GLY A 64 5.37 11.77 -9.05
CA GLY A 64 4.54 12.93 -9.33
C GLY A 64 4.90 13.52 -10.69
N VAL A 65 4.04 13.31 -11.69
CA VAL A 65 4.32 13.68 -13.09
C VAL A 65 3.80 15.08 -13.43
N VAL A 66 2.61 15.42 -12.94
CA VAL A 66 1.97 16.74 -13.05
C VAL A 66 1.13 17.01 -11.81
N GLN A 67 0.64 18.23 -11.64
CA GLN A 67 -0.13 18.60 -10.45
C GLN A 67 -1.31 17.63 -10.25
N ARG A 68 -1.38 17.02 -9.07
CA ARG A 68 -2.40 16.04 -8.63
C ARG A 68 -2.37 14.66 -9.32
N TRP A 69 -1.30 14.34 -10.05
CA TRP A 69 -1.18 13.05 -10.72
C TRP A 69 0.15 12.38 -10.41
N GLU A 70 0.09 11.10 -10.09
CA GLU A 70 1.26 10.24 -10.01
C GLU A 70 1.13 9.00 -10.89
N VAL A 71 2.28 8.49 -11.28
CA VAL A 71 2.44 7.17 -11.85
C VAL A 71 3.02 6.27 -10.76
N VAL A 72 2.45 5.07 -10.61
CA VAL A 72 2.92 4.06 -9.67
C VAL A 72 3.44 2.85 -10.43
N LEU A 73 4.62 2.36 -10.07
CA LEU A 73 5.14 1.08 -10.54
C LEU A 73 5.42 0.20 -9.33
N GLU A 74 4.82 -0.97 -9.29
CA GLU A 74 5.02 -1.94 -8.21
C GLU A 74 5.48 -3.31 -8.72
N GLY A 75 6.20 -4.02 -7.86
CA GLY A 75 6.55 -5.42 -8.06
C GLY A 75 7.04 -6.09 -6.78
N ARG A 76 6.76 -7.39 -6.64
CA ARG A 76 7.16 -8.22 -5.50
C ARG A 76 8.16 -9.27 -5.91
N HIS A 77 9.32 -9.25 -5.27
CA HIS A 77 10.45 -10.10 -5.64
C HIS A 77 10.50 -11.36 -4.76
N PHE A 78 10.66 -12.52 -5.38
CA PHE A 78 10.83 -13.80 -4.70
C PHE A 78 12.16 -14.42 -5.12
N VAL A 79 12.99 -14.75 -4.12
CA VAL A 79 14.29 -15.40 -4.33
C VAL A 79 14.25 -16.79 -3.72
N ARG A 80 14.37 -17.83 -4.55
CA ARG A 80 14.35 -19.21 -4.09
C ARG A 80 15.64 -19.57 -3.35
N LEU A 81 15.51 -20.24 -2.21
CA LEU A 81 16.60 -20.76 -1.39
C LEU A 81 16.85 -22.25 -1.70
N GLY A 82 18.12 -22.65 -1.70
CA GLY A 82 18.54 -24.03 -1.93
C GLY A 82 19.08 -24.31 -3.34
N SER A 83 19.61 -25.52 -3.51
CA SER A 83 20.26 -26.03 -4.73
C SER A 83 19.49 -27.20 -5.37
N GLY A 84 18.21 -27.37 -5.02
CA GLY A 84 17.38 -28.49 -5.49
C GLY A 84 17.32 -28.57 -7.02
N ALA A 85 17.56 -29.77 -7.56
CA ALA A 85 17.85 -30.15 -8.95
C ALA A 85 16.75 -29.84 -9.99
N THR A 86 16.23 -28.63 -10.02
CA THR A 86 15.17 -28.17 -10.93
C THR A 86 15.67 -26.97 -11.70
N GLN A 87 15.46 -26.94 -13.02
CA GLN A 87 15.88 -25.85 -13.92
C GLN A 87 15.09 -24.53 -13.73
N ALA A 88 14.40 -24.36 -12.60
CA ALA A 88 13.55 -23.21 -12.35
C ALA A 88 14.39 -21.94 -12.06
N PRO A 89 13.96 -20.77 -12.55
CA PRO A 89 14.63 -19.49 -12.28
C PRO A 89 14.74 -19.20 -10.78
N ARG A 90 15.86 -18.59 -10.37
CA ARG A 90 16.12 -18.23 -8.96
C ARG A 90 15.36 -16.99 -8.49
N LEU A 91 15.06 -16.07 -9.42
CA LEU A 91 14.33 -14.83 -9.18
C LEU A 91 13.00 -14.90 -9.93
N ARG A 92 11.93 -14.66 -9.19
CA ARG A 92 10.57 -14.46 -9.69
C ARG A 92 10.09 -13.06 -9.26
N VAL A 93 9.36 -12.37 -10.13
CA VAL A 93 8.76 -11.06 -9.81
C VAL A 93 7.27 -11.10 -10.12
N ASP A 94 6.46 -11.02 -9.09
CA ASP A 94 5.00 -11.14 -9.14
C ASP A 94 4.33 -9.85 -8.69
N ASP A 95 3.00 -9.80 -8.76
CA ASP A 95 2.17 -8.66 -8.39
C ASP A 95 2.72 -7.36 -9.02
N ASN A 96 3.05 -7.45 -10.32
CA ASN A 96 3.56 -6.32 -11.09
C ASN A 96 2.38 -5.47 -11.54
N ALA A 97 2.39 -4.18 -11.24
CA ALA A 97 1.39 -3.27 -11.75
C ALA A 97 1.98 -1.91 -12.16
N PHE A 98 1.35 -1.32 -13.17
CA PHE A 98 1.55 0.06 -13.56
C PHE A 98 0.25 0.81 -13.36
N SER A 99 0.24 1.81 -12.47
CA SER A 99 -0.94 2.59 -12.16
C SER A 99 -0.76 4.06 -12.50
N VAL A 100 -1.89 4.71 -12.77
CA VAL A 100 -2.02 6.17 -12.76
C VAL A 100 -3.01 6.54 -11.68
N LYS A 101 -2.61 7.39 -10.74
CA LYS A 101 -3.46 7.91 -9.69
C LYS A 101 -3.64 9.41 -9.83
N ALA A 102 -4.87 9.87 -9.64
CA ALA A 102 -5.23 11.28 -9.71
C ALA A 102 -6.11 11.71 -8.53
N VAL A 103 -5.75 12.83 -7.89
CA VAL A 103 -6.61 13.47 -6.88
C VAL A 103 -7.79 14.12 -7.58
N LEU A 104 -9.00 13.59 -7.39
CA LEU A 104 -10.25 14.11 -7.94
C LEU A 104 -10.78 15.30 -7.13
N ARG A 105 -10.61 15.27 -5.80
CA ARG A 105 -10.98 16.35 -4.87
C ARG A 105 -9.89 16.51 -3.84
N GLU A 106 -9.34 17.71 -3.72
CA GLU A 106 -8.42 18.05 -2.64
C GLU A 106 -9.15 18.11 -1.29
N GLY A 107 -8.49 17.63 -0.24
CA GLY A 107 -9.01 17.54 1.11
C GLY A 107 -7.90 17.58 2.15
N GLY A 108 -8.11 16.93 3.30
CA GLY A 108 -7.16 16.93 4.41
C GLY A 108 -5.74 16.49 4.05
N LEU A 109 -5.57 15.58 3.07
CA LEU A 109 -4.26 15.15 2.59
C LEU A 109 -3.55 16.17 1.67
N GLN A 110 -4.24 17.23 1.27
CA GLN A 110 -3.70 18.36 0.49
C GLN A 110 -3.81 19.67 1.27
N GLU A 111 -3.88 19.59 2.60
CA GLU A 111 -3.99 20.76 3.49
C GLU A 111 -5.24 21.62 3.17
N LYS A 112 -6.35 20.95 2.83
CA LYS A 112 -7.69 21.54 2.59
C LYS A 112 -8.73 20.94 3.53
N ASN A 113 -9.93 21.53 3.53
CA ASN A 113 -11.04 21.07 4.36
C ASN A 113 -11.81 19.88 3.74
N GLY A 114 -12.07 18.87 4.58
CA GLY A 114 -12.88 17.69 4.25
C GLY A 114 -12.12 16.62 3.46
N PRO A 115 -12.80 15.58 2.96
CA PRO A 115 -12.12 14.37 2.54
C PRO A 115 -11.41 14.52 1.20
N SER A 116 -10.16 14.06 1.13
CA SER A 116 -9.44 13.89 -0.13
C SER A 116 -10.04 12.71 -0.90
N VAL A 117 -10.29 12.89 -2.19
CA VAL A 117 -10.80 11.84 -3.07
C VAL A 117 -9.83 11.66 -4.22
N ALA A 118 -9.41 10.42 -4.47
CA ALA A 118 -8.58 10.04 -5.61
C ALA A 118 -9.21 8.89 -6.40
N ALA A 119 -8.76 8.75 -7.64
CA ALA A 119 -8.99 7.55 -8.45
C ALA A 119 -7.65 7.00 -8.90
N GLU A 120 -7.54 5.68 -8.91
CA GLU A 120 -6.39 4.95 -9.44
C GLU A 120 -6.87 3.95 -10.49
N VAL A 121 -6.15 3.87 -11.60
CA VAL A 121 -6.37 2.87 -12.64
C VAL A 121 -5.05 2.15 -12.89
N SER A 122 -5.08 0.83 -12.88
CA SER A 122 -3.89 -0.02 -12.91
C SER A 122 -3.98 -1.03 -14.04
N ALA A 123 -2.87 -1.21 -14.73
CA ALA A 123 -2.63 -2.38 -15.57
C ALA A 123 -1.88 -3.42 -14.73
N LEU A 124 -2.49 -4.60 -14.53
CA LEU A 124 -1.85 -5.74 -13.89
C LEU A 124 -1.01 -6.45 -14.94
N LEU A 125 0.30 -6.48 -14.72
CA LEU A 125 1.29 -6.97 -15.67
C LEU A 125 1.63 -8.43 -15.36
N PRO A 126 2.02 -9.22 -16.39
CA PRO A 126 2.47 -10.59 -16.17
C PRO A 126 3.63 -10.69 -15.18
N ALA A 127 3.68 -11.80 -14.45
CA ALA A 127 4.84 -12.12 -13.63
C ALA A 127 6.09 -12.40 -14.49
N ILE A 128 7.26 -12.11 -13.95
CA ILE A 128 8.56 -12.51 -14.51
C ILE A 128 8.94 -13.84 -13.87
N HIS A 129 9.02 -14.91 -14.67
CA HIS A 129 9.26 -16.28 -14.19
C HIS A 129 8.21 -16.78 -13.18
N GLY A 130 6.99 -16.25 -13.24
CA GLY A 130 5.82 -16.71 -12.47
C GLY A 130 4.66 -17.06 -13.40
N ASP A 131 3.45 -17.00 -12.86
CA ASP A 131 2.24 -17.26 -13.64
C ASP A 131 1.96 -16.14 -14.66
N GLY A 132 1.48 -16.55 -15.83
CA GLY A 132 1.13 -15.62 -16.90
C GLY A 132 -0.27 -15.04 -16.72
N GLY A 133 -0.47 -13.82 -17.21
CA GLY A 133 -1.77 -13.16 -17.22
C GLY A 133 -1.63 -11.65 -17.21
N ALA A 134 -2.57 -10.93 -17.81
CA ALA A 134 -2.67 -9.49 -17.69
C ALA A 134 -4.10 -9.14 -17.25
N GLY A 135 -4.24 -8.03 -16.53
CA GLY A 135 -5.51 -7.57 -16.00
C GLY A 135 -5.57 -6.06 -15.89
N ALA A 136 -6.70 -5.57 -15.40
CA ALA A 136 -6.88 -4.16 -15.10
C ALA A 136 -7.68 -4.00 -13.81
N GLU A 137 -7.36 -2.95 -13.07
CA GLU A 137 -8.05 -2.56 -11.85
C GLU A 137 -8.39 -1.07 -11.90
N ALA A 138 -9.50 -0.69 -11.27
CA ALA A 138 -9.86 0.70 -11.06
C ALA A 138 -10.44 0.87 -9.65
N THR A 139 -9.91 1.85 -8.92
CA THR A 139 -10.21 2.06 -7.51
C THR A 139 -10.51 3.53 -7.24
N ILE A 140 -11.51 3.79 -6.39
CA ILE A 140 -11.80 5.13 -5.85
C ILE A 140 -11.40 5.15 -4.38
N ILE A 141 -10.62 6.13 -3.98
CA ILE A 141 -10.05 6.26 -2.65
C ILE A 141 -10.59 7.52 -2.01
N ALA A 142 -11.13 7.39 -0.80
CA ALA A 142 -11.49 8.52 0.05
C ALA A 142 -10.65 8.46 1.32
N SER A 143 -9.99 9.56 1.67
CA SER A 143 -9.11 9.67 2.83
C SER A 143 -9.36 10.98 3.57
N GLU A 144 -9.31 10.93 4.90
CA GLU A 144 -9.50 12.11 5.76
C GLU A 144 -8.40 12.13 6.82
N ARG A 145 -7.98 13.33 7.20
CA ARG A 145 -7.01 13.56 8.26
C ARG A 145 -7.66 14.44 9.32
N TRP A 146 -7.68 13.97 10.56
CA TRP A 146 -8.15 14.74 11.71
C TRP A 146 -6.95 15.20 12.55
N ASP A 147 -7.07 16.40 13.12
CA ASP A 147 -6.11 16.95 14.09
C ASP A 147 -6.50 16.57 15.54
#